data_AF-A0A2P9AD73-F1
#
_entry.id   AF-A0A2P9AD73-F1
#
_cell.length_a   1.000
_cell.length_b   1.000
_cell.length_c   1.000
_cell.angle_alpha   90.00
_cell.angle_beta   90.00
_cell.angle_gamma   90.00
#
_symmetry.space_group_name_H-M   'P 1'
#
loop_
_entity.id
_entity.type
_entity.pdbx_description
1 polymer ?
#
loop_
_entity_poly.entity_id
_entity_poly.type
_entity_poly.pdbx_seq_one_letter_code
_entity_poly.pdbx_strand_id
1 'polypeptide(L)'
;MSVVILHIRCRCMHIPARYCTGYLGDIGIPRMPYPTDFNARLQAHLSGHWFTFDARLNQPRIGRILMAKDVARLNELRSFRGSPFRSRHRRDPSRA
;
A
#
# COMPACT_ATOMS: atom_id res chain seq x y z
N MET A 1 -6.32 14.93 1.62
CA MET A 1 -6.81 13.94 2.60
C MET A 1 -5.62 13.40 3.39
N SER A 2 -5.76 13.05 4.66
CA SER A 2 -4.62 12.62 5.50
C SER A 2 -4.44 11.10 5.50
N VAL A 3 -3.20 10.62 5.60
CA VAL A 3 -2.81 9.19 5.61
C VAL A 3 -3.51 8.40 6.72
N VAL A 4 -3.74 9.05 7.87
CA VAL A 4 -4.41 8.47 9.04
C VAL A 4 -5.86 8.08 8.74
N ILE A 5 -6.60 8.92 8.01
CA ILE A 5 -8.01 8.65 7.64
C ILE A 5 -8.08 7.43 6.72
N LEU A 6 -7.13 7.30 5.79
CA LEU A 6 -7.06 6.15 4.90
C LEU A 6 -6.73 4.86 5.66
N HIS A 7 -5.83 4.93 6.65
CA HIS A 7 -5.51 3.80 7.51
C HIS A 7 -6.74 3.30 8.28
N ILE A 8 -7.48 4.21 8.91
CA ILE A 8 -8.73 3.89 9.63
C ILE A 8 -9.75 3.25 8.68
N ARG A 9 -9.92 3.80 7.47
CA ARG A 9 -10.84 3.24 6.47
C ARG A 9 -10.46 1.81 6.04
N CYS A 10 -9.17 1.52 5.84
CA CYS A 10 -8.72 0.15 5.56
C CYS A 10 -9.02 -0.80 6.73
N ARG A 11 -8.78 -0.36 7.97
CA ARG A 11 -9.04 -1.14 9.18
C ARG A 11 -10.52 -1.46 9.34
N CYS A 12 -11.43 -0.54 9.01
CA CYS A 12 -12.87 -0.78 9.02
C CYS A 12 -13.30 -1.88 8.02
N MET A 13 -12.59 -2.02 6.90
CA MET A 13 -12.86 -3.04 5.88
C MET A 13 -12.08 -4.34 6.10
N HIS A 14 -11.43 -4.51 7.26
CA HIS A 14 -10.54 -5.65 7.53
C HIS A 14 -9.37 -5.77 6.54
N ILE A 15 -8.96 -4.68 5.89
CA ILE A 15 -7.83 -4.67 4.96
C ILE A 15 -6.55 -4.34 5.74
N PRO A 16 -5.51 -5.21 5.70
CA PRO A 16 -4.24 -4.93 6.33
C PRO A 16 -3.60 -3.69 5.73
N ALA A 17 -3.27 -2.72 6.57
CA ALA A 17 -2.63 -1.48 6.16
C ALA A 17 -1.48 -1.11 7.10
N ARG A 18 -0.43 -0.50 6.56
CA ARG A 18 0.76 -0.08 7.31
C ARG A 18 1.22 1.32 6.92
N TYR A 19 1.81 2.03 7.87
CA TYR A 19 2.44 3.31 7.59
C TYR A 19 3.78 3.11 6.91
N CYS A 20 4.09 3.98 5.95
CA CYS A 20 5.36 4.03 5.25
C CYS A 20 5.81 5.48 5.14
N THR A 21 7.09 5.73 5.34
CA THR A 21 7.68 7.06 5.19
C THR A 21 8.85 6.99 4.22
N GLY A 22 9.05 8.09 3.50
CA GLY A 22 10.24 8.29 2.70
C GLY A 22 10.12 9.46 1.76
N TYR A 23 11.14 9.64 0.93
CA TYR A 23 11.23 10.75 0.01
C TYR A 23 10.37 10.53 -1.23
N LEU A 24 9.86 11.63 -1.76
CA LEU A 24 9.11 11.68 -3.01
C LEU A 24 9.93 12.50 -4.01
N GLY A 25 10.89 11.89 -4.71
CA GLY A 25 11.77 12.67 -5.58
C GLY A 25 11.02 13.53 -6.60
N ASP A 26 11.53 14.73 -6.84
CA ASP A 26 11.02 15.66 -7.85
C ASP A 26 11.49 15.28 -9.27
N ILE A 27 11.50 13.99 -9.59
CA ILE A 27 11.94 13.48 -10.89
C ILE A 27 10.78 13.55 -11.88
N GLY A 28 10.98 14.29 -12.98
CA GLY A 28 9.99 14.41 -14.06
C GLY A 28 8.85 15.39 -13.76
N ILE A 29 9.05 16.32 -12.83
CA ILE A 29 8.11 17.40 -12.51
C ILE A 29 8.79 18.76 -12.53
N PRO A 30 8.06 19.88 -12.75
CA PRO A 30 8.62 21.21 -12.61
C PRO A 30 9.27 21.36 -11.24
N ARG A 31 10.49 21.91 -11.21
CA ARG A 31 11.24 22.14 -9.96
C ARG A 31 10.38 22.95 -9.01
N MET A 32 10.09 22.39 -7.83
CA MET A 32 9.47 23.14 -6.75
C MET A 32 10.50 24.08 -6.11
N PRO A 33 10.10 25.28 -5.68
CA PRO A 33 10.99 26.22 -5.01
C PRO A 33 11.40 25.78 -3.59
N TYR A 34 10.74 24.73 -3.06
CA TYR A 34 11.02 24.18 -1.74
C TYR A 34 11.64 22.78 -1.87
N PRO A 35 12.60 22.41 -1.01
CA PRO A 35 13.15 21.06 -0.97
C PRO A 35 12.05 20.01 -0.81
N THR A 36 12.23 18.84 -1.43
CA THR A 36 11.29 17.75 -1.23
C THR A 36 11.34 17.24 0.22
N ASP A 37 10.25 17.41 0.96
CA ASP A 37 10.14 16.94 2.33
C ASP A 37 9.80 15.44 2.45
N PHE A 38 9.98 14.89 3.65
CA PHE A 38 9.53 13.55 4.00
C PHE A 38 8.01 13.43 3.89
N ASN A 39 7.57 12.40 3.15
CA ASN A 39 6.15 12.13 2.96
C ASN A 39 5.75 10.80 3.60
N ALA A 40 4.77 10.88 4.50
CA ALA A 40 4.07 9.71 5.00
C ALA A 40 3.07 9.23 3.94
N ARG A 41 3.01 7.91 3.75
CA ARG A 41 2.16 7.20 2.79
C ARG A 41 1.58 5.96 3.47
N LEU A 42 0.48 5.44 2.94
CA LEU A 42 -0.11 4.18 3.39
C LEU A 42 0.25 3.07 2.40
N GLN A 43 0.58 1.88 2.90
CA GLN A 43 0.51 0.67 2.08
C GLN A 43 -0.62 -0.22 2.56
N ALA A 44 -1.52 -0.63 1.66
CA ALA A 44 -2.58 -1.60 1.96
C ALA A 44 -2.33 -2.90 1.19
N HIS A 45 -2.64 -4.03 1.82
CA HIS A 45 -2.46 -5.35 1.22
C HIS A 45 -3.74 -5.79 0.53
N LEU A 46 -3.73 -5.82 -0.80
CA LEU A 46 -4.86 -6.19 -1.65
C LEU A 46 -4.43 -7.32 -2.58
N SER A 47 -5.28 -8.35 -2.74
CA SER A 47 -5.04 -9.45 -3.69
C SER A 47 -3.65 -10.12 -3.62
N GLY A 48 -3.04 -10.18 -2.42
CA GLY A 48 -1.70 -10.76 -2.24
C GLY A 48 -0.52 -9.81 -2.45
N HIS A 49 -0.78 -8.54 -2.77
CA HIS A 49 0.24 -7.52 -3.06
C HIS A 49 0.07 -6.27 -2.19
N TRP A 50 1.16 -5.54 -1.97
CA TRP A 50 1.14 -4.26 -1.27
C TRP A 50 0.96 -3.11 -2.26
N PHE A 51 -0.10 -2.33 -2.10
CA PHE A 51 -0.40 -1.14 -2.90
C PHE A 51 -0.11 0.11 -2.09
N THR A 52 0.62 1.06 -2.68
CA THR A 52 0.96 2.34 -2.03
C THR A 52 -0.09 3.39 -2.37
N PHE A 53 -0.64 4.03 -1.35
CA PHE A 53 -1.61 5.11 -1.46
C PHE A 53 -1.05 6.37 -0.81
N ASP A 54 -1.14 7.48 -1.55
CA ASP A 54 -0.75 8.80 -1.11
C ASP A 54 -1.98 9.70 -1.11
N ALA A 55 -2.46 10.04 0.09
CA ALA A 55 -3.68 10.83 0.27
C ALA A 55 -3.44 12.34 0.08
N ARG A 56 -2.17 12.78 0.06
CA ARG A 56 -1.76 14.18 -0.12
C ARG A 56 -1.49 14.47 -1.59
N LEU A 57 -0.85 13.53 -2.29
CA LEU A 57 -0.40 13.68 -3.65
C LEU A 57 -0.92 12.51 -4.50
N ASN A 58 -2.13 12.66 -5.02
CA ASN A 58 -2.76 11.69 -5.92
C ASN A 58 -2.19 11.76 -7.36
N GLN A 59 -0.91 12.09 -7.51
CA GLN A 59 -0.23 12.15 -8.80
C GLN A 59 0.86 11.06 -8.86
N PRO A 60 0.93 10.30 -9.97
CA PRO A 60 2.08 9.45 -10.25
C PRO A 60 3.35 10.29 -10.25
N ARG A 61 4.40 9.78 -9.59
CA ARG A 61 5.68 10.45 -9.39
C ARG A 61 6.76 9.40 -9.43
N ILE A 62 7.83 9.70 -10.17
CA ILE A 62 9.02 8.86 -10.31
C ILE A 62 9.97 9.23 -9.15
N GLY A 63 10.79 8.27 -8.68
CA GLY A 63 11.76 8.56 -7.61
C GLY A 63 11.20 8.45 -6.19
N ARG A 64 10.18 7.60 -5.96
CA ARG A 64 9.75 7.27 -4.60
C ARG A 64 10.79 6.39 -3.92
N ILE A 65 11.43 6.93 -2.89
CA ILE A 65 12.37 6.20 -2.04
C ILE A 65 11.65 5.84 -0.75
N LEU A 66 11.63 4.55 -0.41
CA LEU A 66 11.08 4.06 0.86
C LEU A 66 12.19 4.11 1.92
N MET A 67 11.98 4.87 2.99
CA MET A 67 12.97 5.01 4.06
C MET A 67 12.62 4.09 5.23
N ALA A 68 11.36 4.08 5.66
CA ALA A 68 10.88 3.16 6.66
C ALA A 68 9.45 2.70 6.37
N LYS A 69 9.15 1.47 6.77
CA LYS A 69 7.81 0.88 6.74
C LYS A 69 7.55 0.25 8.09
N ASP A 70 6.32 0.35 8.56
CA ASP A 70 5.89 -0.40 9.72
C ASP A 70 5.85 -1.91 9.38
N VAL A 71 6.14 -2.72 10.38
CA VAL A 71 6.07 -4.17 10.25
C VAL A 71 4.60 -4.55 10.30
N ALA A 72 4.12 -5.13 9.20
CA ALA A 72 2.76 -5.65 9.16
C ALA A 72 2.62 -6.77 10.21
N ARG A 73 1.59 -6.69 11.06
CA ARG A 73 1.32 -7.73 12.05
C ARG A 73 0.99 -9.04 11.34
N LEU A 74 1.76 -10.09 11.63
CA LEU A 74 1.58 -11.41 11.01
C LEU A 74 0.17 -11.97 11.24
N ASN A 75 -0.42 -11.75 12.42
CA ASN A 75 -1.78 -12.22 12.72
C ASN A 75 -2.84 -11.55 11.86
N GLU A 76 -2.66 -10.27 11.52
CA GLU A 76 -3.57 -9.51 10.65
C GLU A 76 -3.46 -9.96 9.19
N LEU A 77 -2.24 -10.27 8.73
CA LEU A 77 -2.05 -10.85 7.40
C LEU A 77 -2.56 -12.28 7.30
N ARG A 78 -2.41 -13.09 8.36
CA ARG A 78 -2.89 -14.48 8.43
C ARG A 78 -4.41 -14.54 8.47
N SER A 79 -5.07 -13.71 9.26
CA SER A 79 -6.53 -13.65 9.31
C SER A 79 -7.12 -13.16 7.99
N PHE A 80 -6.47 -12.18 7.34
CA PHE A 80 -6.88 -11.70 6.01
C PHE A 80 -6.74 -12.79 4.94
N ARG A 81 -5.62 -13.54 4.93
CA ARG A 81 -5.42 -14.72 4.07
C ARG A 81 -6.31 -15.92 4.43
N GLY A 82 -6.88 -15.95 5.64
CA GLY A 82 -7.82 -16.96 6.10
C GLY A 82 -9.27 -16.71 5.68
N SER A 83 -9.59 -15.55 5.07
CA SER A 83 -10.91 -15.34 4.48
C SER A 83 -11.07 -16.21 3.23
N PRO A 84 -12.15 -17.01 3.11
CA PRO A 84 -12.29 -18.00 2.05
C PRO A 84 -12.72 -17.31 0.74
N PHE A 85 -11.91 -16.41 0.19
CA PHE A 85 -12.04 -16.08 -1.24
C PHE A 85 -11.28 -17.13 -2.06
N ARG A 86 -11.81 -18.36 -1.98
CA ARG A 86 -11.44 -19.48 -2.83
C ARG A 86 -11.89 -19.11 -4.24
N SER A 87 -10.98 -18.64 -5.09
CA SER A 87 -11.22 -18.58 -6.52
C SER A 87 -11.53 -20.00 -6.99
N ARG A 88 -12.82 -20.29 -7.21
CA ARG A 88 -13.23 -21.45 -8.01
C ARG A 88 -12.88 -21.11 -9.45
N HIS A 89 -11.62 -21.28 -9.83
CA HIS A 89 -11.28 -21.47 -11.23
C HIS A 89 -10.69 -22.87 -11.42
N ARG A 90 -11.43 -23.65 -12.20
CA ARG A 90 -11.21 -25.02 -12.69
C ARG A 90 -9.77 -25.54 -12.55
N ARG A 91 -9.62 -26.67 -11.83
CA ARG A 91 -8.57 -27.64 -12.17
C ARG A 91 -9.03 -28.34 -13.46
N ASP A 92 -8.22 -28.22 -14.50
CA ASP A 92 -8.30 -29.05 -15.70
C ASP A 92 -7.80 -30.47 -15.33
N PRO A 93 -8.59 -31.54 -15.56
CA PRO A 93 -8.24 -32.89 -15.13
C PRO A 93 -7.32 -33.66 -16.10
N SER A 94 -6.58 -33.02 -17.02
CA SER A 94 -5.85 -33.72 -18.09
C SER A 94 -4.32 -33.82 -17.95
N ARG A 95 -3.75 -33.68 -16.74
CA ARG A 95 -2.32 -34.00 -16.51
C ARG A 95 -2.13 -34.95 -15.33
N ALA A 96 -2.24 -36.24 -15.63
CA ALA A 96 -1.65 -37.35 -14.92
C ALA A 96 -0.92 -38.22 -15.96
#